data_AF-A0A218X6Q4-F1
#
_entry.id   AF-A0A218X6Q4-F1
#
_cell.length_a   1.000
_cell.length_b   1.000
_cell.length_c   1.000
_cell.angle_alpha   90.00
_cell.angle_beta   90.00
_cell.angle_gamma   90.00
#
_symmetry.space_group_name_H-M   'P 1'
#
loop_
_entity.id
_entity.type
_entity.pdbx_description
1 polymer ?
#
loop_
_entity_poly.entity_id
_entity_poly.type
_entity_poly.pdbx_seq_one_letter_code
_entity_poly.pdbx_strand_id
1 'polypeptide(L)'
;MQVVPQGGSGQNCTSTGCVADLNAACPTELKVASSDGSGGVACKSACEAFQQPQYCCSGAYNTPQTCKPSSYSEMFKSACPRAYSYAYDDSTSTFTCAGADYIITFCPSPNTSQKSSSSSSNSSSNSNSSMVYEGALDTSGLSSSAPTVLAGRIAGRLVSIAVAMWRLHHLF
;
A
#
# COMPACT_ATOMS: atom_id res chain seq x y z
N MET A 1 7.65 -1.16 5.53
CA MET A 1 7.04 -1.60 6.80
C MET A 1 7.74 -2.84 7.31
N GLN A 2 7.72 -3.11 8.62
CA GLN A 2 8.27 -4.33 9.21
C GLN A 2 7.29 -4.92 10.23
N VAL A 3 7.20 -6.25 10.25
CA VAL A 3 6.42 -7.03 11.21
C VAL A 3 7.41 -7.83 12.06
N VAL A 4 7.32 -7.69 13.37
CA VAL A 4 8.23 -8.36 14.32
C VAL A 4 7.41 -9.20 15.30
N PRO A 5 7.58 -10.53 15.32
CA PRO A 5 6.92 -11.37 16.32
C PRO A 5 7.46 -11.07 17.73
N GLN A 6 6.59 -11.11 18.72
CA GLN A 6 6.90 -11.02 20.14
C GLN A 6 6.67 -12.41 20.76
N GLY A 7 7.76 -13.08 21.12
CA GLY A 7 7.70 -14.47 21.57
C GLY A 7 7.33 -15.45 20.46
N GLY A 8 6.60 -16.51 20.83
CA GLY A 8 6.22 -17.60 19.95
C GLY A 8 7.36 -18.54 19.54
N SER A 9 7.01 -19.56 18.77
CA SER A 9 7.96 -20.56 18.27
C SER A 9 7.55 -21.05 16.88
N GLY A 10 8.50 -21.60 16.11
CA GLY A 10 8.22 -22.08 14.76
C GLY A 10 9.42 -21.95 13.83
N GLN A 11 9.32 -22.58 12.66
CA GLN A 11 10.33 -22.44 11.61
C GLN A 11 10.29 -21.01 11.07
N ASN A 12 11.44 -20.33 11.09
CA ASN A 12 11.57 -18.94 10.66
C ASN A 12 10.66 -17.96 11.39
N CYS A 13 10.40 -18.19 12.70
CA CYS A 13 9.68 -17.24 13.54
C CYS A 13 10.53 -15.99 13.84
N THR A 14 10.68 -15.13 12.83
CA THR A 14 11.55 -13.97 12.84
C THR A 14 10.85 -12.82 12.10
N SER A 15 11.44 -11.62 12.09
CA SER A 15 10.79 -10.45 11.48
C SER A 15 10.61 -10.55 9.96
N THR A 16 9.63 -9.87 9.41
CA THR A 16 9.41 -9.81 7.95
C THR A 16 9.11 -8.38 7.52
N GLY A 17 9.30 -8.07 6.25
CA GLY A 17 8.97 -6.78 5.67
C GLY A 17 10.16 -6.13 4.97
N CYS A 18 10.01 -4.83 4.71
CA CYS A 18 10.96 -4.02 3.98
C CYS A 18 11.22 -2.70 4.69
N VAL A 19 12.50 -2.45 4.94
CA VAL A 19 13.02 -1.21 5.53
C VAL A 19 13.60 -0.26 4.46
N ALA A 20 13.83 -0.77 3.24
CA ALA A 20 14.35 0.04 2.14
C ALA A 20 13.27 0.98 1.59
N ASP A 21 13.70 2.17 1.15
CA ASP A 21 12.85 3.05 0.37
C ASP A 21 12.80 2.59 -1.09
N LEU A 22 11.71 1.90 -1.44
CA LEU A 22 11.48 1.41 -2.79
C LEU A 22 11.20 2.51 -3.80
N ASN A 23 10.78 3.71 -3.37
CA ASN A 23 10.47 4.80 -4.30
C ASN A 23 11.72 5.37 -4.97
N ALA A 24 12.85 5.38 -4.23
CA ALA A 24 14.13 5.87 -4.72
C ALA A 24 14.69 5.01 -5.87
N ALA A 25 14.55 3.69 -5.79
CA ALA A 25 15.04 2.75 -6.80
C ALA A 25 13.96 2.32 -7.82
N CYS A 26 12.76 2.88 -7.74
CA CYS A 26 11.64 2.45 -8.57
C CYS A 26 11.86 2.77 -10.06
N PRO A 27 11.78 1.76 -10.96
CA PRO A 27 11.79 1.97 -12.41
C PRO A 27 10.67 2.90 -12.85
N THR A 28 10.91 3.70 -13.88
CA THR A 28 9.98 4.72 -14.36
C THR A 28 8.61 4.14 -14.71
N GLU A 29 8.59 2.97 -15.35
CA GLU A 29 7.39 2.27 -15.78
C GLU A 29 6.56 1.68 -14.61
N LEU A 30 7.14 1.60 -13.40
CA LEU A 30 6.45 1.17 -12.18
C LEU A 30 6.14 2.33 -11.24
N LYS A 31 6.68 3.53 -11.51
CA LYS A 31 6.62 4.67 -10.61
C LYS A 31 5.25 5.33 -10.62
N VAL A 32 4.71 5.60 -9.44
CA VAL A 32 3.54 6.45 -9.25
C VAL A 32 4.01 7.86 -8.97
N ALA A 33 3.70 8.80 -9.86
CA ALA A 33 4.09 10.20 -9.70
C ALA A 33 3.27 10.90 -8.60
N SER A 34 3.93 11.79 -7.86
CA SER A 34 3.25 12.76 -6.99
C SER A 34 2.44 13.76 -7.80
N SER A 35 1.32 14.24 -7.24
CA SER A 35 0.49 15.29 -7.85
C SER A 35 1.19 16.63 -8.04
N ASP A 36 2.20 16.92 -7.21
CA ASP A 36 2.99 18.14 -7.26
C ASP A 36 4.26 18.01 -8.12
N GLY A 37 4.48 16.85 -8.74
CA GLY A 37 5.66 16.59 -9.58
C GLY A 37 6.98 16.46 -8.81
N SER A 38 6.96 16.41 -7.48
CA SER A 38 8.18 16.37 -6.64
C SER A 38 8.92 15.02 -6.68
N GLY A 39 8.32 13.98 -7.24
CA GLY A 39 8.94 12.66 -7.36
C GLY A 39 7.94 11.52 -7.44
N GLY A 40 8.42 10.30 -7.16
CA GLY A 40 7.59 9.10 -7.05
C GLY A 40 7.13 8.88 -5.61
N VAL A 41 5.84 8.61 -5.41
CA VAL A 41 5.23 8.37 -4.08
C VAL A 41 4.99 6.89 -3.79
N ALA A 42 4.97 6.05 -4.82
CA ALA A 42 4.85 4.61 -4.70
C ALA A 42 5.55 3.91 -5.87
N CYS A 43 5.85 2.62 -5.68
CA CYS A 43 6.33 1.73 -6.73
C CYS A 43 5.36 0.58 -6.91
N LYS A 44 4.74 0.48 -8.09
CA LYS A 44 3.83 -0.61 -8.44
C LYS A 44 4.59 -1.91 -8.58
N SER A 45 3.91 -3.02 -8.31
CA SER A 45 4.37 -4.32 -8.79
C SER A 45 4.26 -4.41 -10.32
N ALA A 46 5.03 -5.29 -10.96
CA ALA A 46 4.89 -5.54 -12.40
C ALA A 46 3.49 -6.06 -12.76
N CYS A 47 2.86 -6.86 -11.89
CA CYS A 47 1.49 -7.31 -12.12
C CYS A 47 0.51 -6.13 -12.19
N GLU A 48 0.61 -5.20 -11.23
CA GLU A 48 -0.27 -4.03 -11.19
C GLU A 48 -0.01 -3.07 -12.37
N ALA A 49 1.24 -2.91 -12.78
CA ALA A 49 1.60 -2.01 -13.87
C ALA A 49 1.20 -2.55 -15.26
N PHE A 50 1.43 -3.85 -15.51
CA PHE A 50 1.30 -4.41 -16.87
C PHE A 50 0.10 -5.34 -17.05
N GLN A 51 -0.45 -5.90 -15.97
CA GLN A 51 -1.57 -6.84 -15.99
C GLN A 51 -1.33 -8.09 -16.87
N GLN A 52 -0.07 -8.47 -17.08
CA GLN A 52 0.29 -9.60 -17.93
C GLN A 52 0.36 -10.91 -17.10
N PRO A 53 -0.08 -12.05 -17.66
CA PRO A 53 -0.14 -13.33 -16.94
C PRO A 53 1.17 -13.76 -16.29
N GLN A 54 2.31 -13.51 -16.93
CA GLN A 54 3.63 -13.87 -16.41
C GLN A 54 4.06 -13.05 -15.18
N TYR A 55 3.53 -11.84 -14.99
CA TYR A 55 3.81 -11.02 -13.80
C TYR A 55 2.79 -11.26 -12.69
N CYS A 56 1.56 -11.60 -13.07
CA CYS A 56 0.46 -11.87 -12.13
C CYS A 56 0.35 -13.34 -11.73
N CYS A 57 1.18 -14.22 -12.29
CA CYS A 57 1.13 -15.66 -12.09
C CYS A 57 -0.27 -16.25 -12.33
N SER A 58 -0.84 -15.95 -13.50
CA SER A 58 -2.19 -16.39 -13.88
C SER A 58 -2.17 -17.14 -15.22
N GLY A 59 -3.28 -17.81 -15.56
CA GLY A 59 -3.40 -18.58 -16.80
C GLY A 59 -2.29 -19.63 -16.93
N ALA A 60 -1.50 -19.57 -18.01
CA ALA A 60 -0.37 -20.47 -18.24
C ALA A 60 0.74 -20.38 -17.17
N TYR A 61 0.75 -19.30 -16.39
CA TYR A 61 1.73 -19.01 -15.33
C TYR A 61 1.15 -19.26 -13.92
N ASN A 62 0.10 -20.07 -13.78
CA ASN A 62 -0.56 -20.30 -12.48
C ASN A 62 0.12 -21.36 -11.58
N THR A 63 1.41 -21.63 -11.80
CA THR A 63 2.19 -22.54 -10.94
C THR A 63 3.57 -21.94 -10.66
N PRO A 64 4.23 -22.29 -9.53
CA PRO A 64 5.61 -21.89 -9.27
C PRO A 64 6.61 -22.34 -10.36
N GLN A 65 6.32 -23.45 -11.04
CA GLN A 65 7.13 -23.98 -12.12
C GLN A 65 7.04 -23.12 -13.37
N THR A 66 5.87 -22.56 -13.66
CA THR A 66 5.63 -21.76 -14.88
C THR A 66 5.79 -20.26 -14.65
N CYS A 67 5.48 -19.72 -13.48
CA CYS A 67 5.72 -18.31 -13.14
C CYS A 67 7.10 -18.12 -12.51
N LYS A 68 8.05 -17.70 -13.34
CA LYS A 68 9.43 -17.43 -12.89
C LYS A 68 9.58 -16.00 -12.37
N PRO A 69 10.56 -15.75 -11.49
CA PRO A 69 10.98 -14.40 -11.16
C PRO A 69 11.29 -13.61 -12.44
N SER A 70 10.89 -12.35 -12.44
CA SER A 70 11.24 -11.35 -13.44
C SER A 70 12.28 -10.37 -12.89
N SER A 71 12.90 -9.58 -13.77
CA SER A 71 13.80 -8.48 -13.37
C SER A 71 13.13 -7.51 -12.39
N TYR A 72 11.82 -7.28 -12.53
CA TYR A 72 11.05 -6.44 -11.61
C TYR A 72 10.93 -7.05 -10.22
N SER A 73 10.55 -8.32 -10.11
CA SER A 73 10.46 -9.00 -8.81
C SER A 73 11.84 -9.20 -8.16
N GLU A 74 12.90 -9.38 -8.94
CA GLU A 74 14.27 -9.47 -8.43
C GLU A 74 14.74 -8.14 -7.82
N MET A 75 14.36 -6.99 -8.40
CA MET A 75 14.61 -5.67 -7.82
C MET A 75 13.98 -5.55 -6.43
N PHE A 76 12.69 -5.88 -6.31
CA PHE A 76 12.00 -5.85 -5.01
C PHE A 76 12.60 -6.83 -4.01
N LYS A 77 12.98 -8.04 -4.45
CA LYS A 77 13.64 -9.03 -3.60
C LYS A 77 15.00 -8.55 -3.10
N SER A 78 15.79 -7.93 -3.97
CA SER A 78 17.11 -7.39 -3.62
C SER A 78 17.00 -6.28 -2.57
N ALA A 79 16.04 -5.37 -2.74
CA ALA A 79 15.78 -4.30 -1.78
C ALA A 79 15.17 -4.81 -0.46
N CYS A 80 14.35 -5.86 -0.54
CA CYS A 80 13.60 -6.40 0.59
C CYS A 80 13.72 -7.93 0.68
N PRO A 81 14.88 -8.50 1.10
CA PRO A 81 15.11 -9.95 1.06
C PRO A 81 14.14 -10.78 1.91
N ARG A 82 13.55 -10.16 2.94
CA ARG A 82 12.62 -10.76 3.90
C ARG A 82 11.15 -10.46 3.58
N ALA A 83 10.85 -9.97 2.38
CA ALA A 83 9.50 -9.73 1.90
C ALA A 83 9.24 -10.50 0.62
N TYR A 84 7.98 -10.84 0.37
CA TYR A 84 7.53 -11.37 -0.91
C TYR A 84 7.70 -10.31 -2.00
N SER A 85 8.31 -10.70 -3.12
CA SER A 85 8.48 -9.84 -4.29
C SER A 85 7.59 -10.21 -5.48
N TYR A 86 7.06 -11.43 -5.49
CA TYR A 86 6.04 -11.90 -6.44
C TYR A 86 5.23 -13.07 -5.82
N ALA A 87 4.22 -13.56 -6.54
CA ALA A 87 3.22 -14.47 -6.00
C ALA A 87 3.75 -15.83 -5.49
N TYR A 88 4.86 -16.34 -6.04
CA TYR A 88 5.42 -17.64 -5.64
C TYR A 88 6.81 -17.53 -4.99
N ASP A 89 7.07 -16.43 -4.30
CA ASP A 89 8.32 -16.17 -3.59
C ASP A 89 8.34 -16.79 -2.18
N ASP A 90 8.19 -18.10 -2.08
CA ASP A 90 7.91 -18.81 -0.82
C ASP A 90 9.16 -19.15 0.02
N SER A 91 10.26 -19.56 -0.62
CA SER A 91 11.42 -20.16 0.05
C SER A 91 12.17 -19.21 1.01
N THR A 92 12.12 -17.90 0.77
CA THR A 92 12.81 -16.88 1.61
C THR A 92 11.87 -15.89 2.28
N SER A 93 10.57 -15.95 1.97
CA SER A 93 9.58 -14.95 2.40
C SER A 93 8.47 -15.50 3.28
N THR A 94 8.45 -16.82 3.52
CA THR A 94 7.49 -17.43 4.44
C THR A 94 8.04 -17.45 5.87
N PHE A 95 7.34 -16.77 6.78
CA PHE A 95 7.67 -16.69 8.20
C PHE A 95 6.48 -17.20 9.01
N THR A 96 6.68 -18.26 9.81
CA THR A 96 5.61 -18.90 10.57
C THR A 96 5.94 -18.91 12.06
N CYS A 97 5.05 -18.34 12.86
CA CYS A 97 5.12 -18.39 14.33
C CYS A 97 3.82 -18.97 14.90
N ALA A 98 3.95 -19.81 15.93
CA ALA A 98 2.88 -20.27 16.78
C ALA A 98 2.95 -19.55 18.13
N GLY A 99 1.81 -19.00 18.59
CA GLY A 99 1.69 -18.35 19.89
C GLY A 99 2.51 -17.06 20.04
N ALA A 100 2.66 -16.28 18.98
CA ALA A 100 3.31 -14.97 19.01
C ALA A 100 2.27 -13.84 18.95
N ASP A 101 2.56 -12.74 19.64
CA ASP A 101 2.00 -11.42 19.31
C ASP A 101 2.86 -10.76 18.23
N TYR A 102 2.40 -9.65 17.63
CA TYR A 102 3.13 -8.98 16.54
C TYR A 102 3.14 -7.48 16.70
N ILE A 103 4.30 -6.86 16.44
CA ILE A 103 4.45 -5.42 16.29
C ILE A 103 4.59 -5.09 14.80
N ILE A 104 3.77 -4.18 14.31
CA ILE A 104 3.83 -3.66 12.93
C ILE A 104 4.34 -2.22 12.98
N THR A 105 5.47 -1.98 12.32
CA THR A 105 6.10 -0.66 12.26
C THR A 105 6.09 -0.14 10.83
N PHE A 106 5.52 1.05 10.65
CA PHE A 106 5.65 1.84 9.43
C PHE A 106 6.90 2.69 9.49
N CYS A 107 7.60 2.82 8.36
CA CYS A 107 8.89 3.51 8.27
C CYS A 107 9.90 3.09 9.37
N PRO A 108 10.14 1.78 9.55
CA PRO A 108 11.15 1.32 10.50
C PRO A 108 12.52 1.86 10.11
N SER A 109 13.30 2.30 11.09
CA SER A 109 14.69 2.67 10.83
C SER A 109 15.47 1.44 10.34
N PRO A 110 16.34 1.56 9.32
CA PRO A 110 17.21 0.47 8.92
C PRO A 110 18.14 0.16 10.09
N ASN A 111 17.84 -0.91 10.84
CA ASN A 111 18.64 -1.32 11.98
C ASN A 111 20.07 -1.63 11.50
N THR A 112 21.03 -0.80 11.89
CA THR A 112 22.43 -1.21 11.99
C THR A 112 22.50 -2.26 13.09
N SER A 113 22.46 -3.54 12.71
CA SER A 113 22.84 -4.70 13.51
C SER A 113 22.59 -4.56 15.02
N GLN A 114 21.39 -4.91 15.50
CA GLN A 114 21.29 -5.36 16.89
C GLN A 114 21.98 -6.72 16.99
N LYS A 115 23.30 -6.67 17.12
CA LYS A 115 24.14 -7.78 17.54
C LYS A 115 23.65 -8.20 18.92
N SER A 116 23.07 -9.38 19.01
CA SER A 116 22.91 -10.10 20.26
C SER A 116 24.30 -10.37 20.85
N SER A 117 24.80 -9.41 21.62
CA SER A 117 25.86 -9.63 22.59
C SER A 117 25.41 -8.94 23.87
N SER A 118 25.09 -9.76 24.85
CA SER A 118 25.01 -9.41 26.26
C SER A 118 26.18 -8.53 26.68
N SER A 119 25.94 -7.23 26.86
CA SER A 119 26.76 -6.35 27.68
C SER A 119 25.95 -5.09 28.00
N SER A 120 25.63 -4.95 29.28
CA SER A 120 24.96 -3.82 29.89
C SER A 120 25.69 -2.50 29.64
N SER A 121 24.99 -1.50 29.10
CA SER A 121 25.35 -0.09 29.26
C SER A 121 24.06 0.72 29.36
N ASN A 122 23.85 1.27 30.55
CA ASN A 122 22.75 2.14 30.92
C ASN A 122 22.86 3.49 30.18
N SER A 123 21.88 3.81 29.33
CA SER A 123 21.65 5.17 28.83
C SER A 123 20.17 5.43 28.80
N SER A 124 19.70 6.13 29.82
CA SER A 124 18.33 6.60 29.98
C SER A 124 17.98 7.60 28.87
N SER A 125 17.08 7.19 27.97
CA SER A 125 16.29 8.11 27.16
C SER A 125 14.83 7.76 27.37
N ASN A 126 14.24 8.49 28.32
CA ASN A 126 12.82 8.44 28.66
C ASN A 126 12.02 9.00 27.48
N SER A 127 11.17 8.16 26.89
CA SER A 127 10.08 8.61 26.02
C SER A 127 8.89 7.69 26.26
N ASN A 128 8.15 7.99 27.33
CA ASN A 128 6.81 7.47 27.53
C ASN A 128 5.94 7.88 26.33
N SER A 129 5.61 6.91 25.47
CA SER A 129 4.48 7.04 24.55
C SER A 129 3.59 5.82 24.71
N SER A 130 2.69 5.94 25.67
CA SER A 130 1.47 5.15 25.70
C SER A 130 0.63 5.55 24.48
N MET A 131 0.49 4.63 23.53
CA MET A 131 -0.49 4.80 22.45
C MET A 131 -1.82 4.28 22.95
N VAL A 132 -2.71 5.20 23.27
CA VAL A 132 -4.14 4.96 23.52
C VAL A 132 -4.83 4.86 22.16
N TYR A 133 -5.51 3.75 21.91
CA TYR A 133 -6.39 3.61 20.75
C TYR A 133 -7.80 4.09 21.15
N GLU A 134 -8.15 5.33 20.84
CA GLU A 134 -9.56 5.76 20.85
C GLU A 134 -10.21 5.35 19.53
N GLY A 135 -11.11 4.37 19.59
CA GLY A 135 -12.00 4.03 18.48
C GLY A 135 -13.18 5.00 18.44
N ALA A 136 -13.32 5.75 17.34
CA ALA A 136 -14.56 6.45 17.04
C ALA A 136 -15.58 5.44 16.51
N LEU A 137 -16.64 5.24 17.30
CA LEU A 137 -17.78 4.39 16.97
C LEU A 137 -18.85 5.27 16.30
N ASP A 138 -18.82 5.39 14.97
CA ASP A 138 -19.87 6.09 14.23
C ASP A 138 -21.13 5.21 14.20
N THR A 139 -22.01 5.49 15.14
CA THR A 139 -23.33 4.88 15.24
C THR A 139 -24.25 5.59 14.26
N SER A 140 -24.80 4.84 13.31
CA SER A 140 -25.79 5.31 12.35
C SER A 140 -27.10 5.63 13.08
N GLY A 141 -27.40 6.92 13.25
CA GLY A 141 -28.69 7.41 13.73
C GLY A 141 -29.55 7.88 12.55
N LEU A 142 -30.42 7.02 12.04
CA LEU A 142 -31.60 7.47 11.29
C LEU A 142 -32.64 8.02 12.28
N SER A 143 -33.13 9.24 12.05
CA SER A 143 -34.49 9.61 12.48
C SER A 143 -35.07 10.69 11.57
N SER A 144 -36.18 10.34 10.92
CA SER A 144 -37.03 11.17 10.06
C SER A 144 -37.95 12.09 10.86
N SER A 145 -38.18 13.32 10.37
CA SER A 145 -39.51 13.97 10.35
C SER A 145 -39.50 15.37 9.69
N ALA A 146 -39.88 15.42 8.40
CA ALA A 146 -40.75 16.34 7.63
C ALA A 146 -40.80 17.90 7.89
N PRO A 147 -41.46 18.72 7.03
CA PRO A 147 -40.80 19.74 6.21
C PRO A 147 -41.12 21.19 6.61
N THR A 148 -40.32 22.16 6.16
CA THR A 148 -40.75 23.56 6.07
C THR A 148 -40.34 24.15 4.73
N VAL A 149 -41.35 24.58 3.99
CA VAL A 149 -41.28 25.28 2.71
C VAL A 149 -40.90 26.74 2.97
N LEU A 150 -39.80 27.24 2.38
CA LEU A 150 -39.76 28.63 1.94
C LEU A 150 -38.74 28.87 0.81
N ALA A 151 -39.31 29.14 -0.37
CA ALA A 151 -38.87 30.06 -1.41
C ALA A 151 -37.37 30.27 -1.73
N GLY A 152 -37.00 29.89 -2.95
CA GLY A 152 -35.78 30.38 -3.63
C GLY A 152 -35.73 29.90 -5.07
N ARG A 153 -36.45 30.57 -5.97
CA ARG A 153 -36.53 30.26 -7.41
C ARG A 153 -35.39 30.93 -8.19
N ILE A 154 -34.74 30.12 -9.05
CA ILE A 154 -34.37 30.39 -10.46
C ILE A 154 -33.22 31.37 -10.73
N ALA A 155 -32.13 30.87 -11.34
CA ALA A 155 -31.71 31.20 -12.71
C ALA A 155 -30.38 30.52 -13.07
N GLY A 156 -30.36 29.72 -14.14
CA GLY A 156 -29.09 29.21 -14.68
C GLY A 156 -29.13 27.96 -15.56
N ARG A 157 -30.18 27.76 -16.37
CA ARG A 157 -30.16 26.71 -17.42
C ARG A 157 -30.96 27.13 -18.67
N LEU A 158 -30.43 28.06 -19.47
CA LEU A 158 -30.93 28.35 -20.82
C LEU A 158 -29.80 28.86 -21.74
N VAL A 159 -28.75 28.07 -21.98
CA VAL A 159 -27.75 28.42 -23.04
C VAL A 159 -27.62 27.33 -24.12
N SER A 160 -28.15 26.14 -23.92
CA SER A 160 -27.90 25.03 -24.87
C SER A 160 -28.86 24.96 -26.08
N ILE A 161 -29.98 25.69 -26.09
CA ILE A 161 -30.98 25.56 -27.17
C ILE A 161 -30.73 26.53 -28.34
N ALA A 162 -30.06 27.67 -28.10
CA ALA A 162 -29.79 28.67 -29.16
C ALA A 162 -28.75 28.19 -30.20
N VAL A 163 -27.83 27.31 -29.83
CA VAL A 163 -26.77 26.80 -30.74
C VAL A 163 -27.32 25.77 -31.74
N ALA A 164 -28.37 25.03 -31.36
CA ALA A 164 -28.98 24.01 -32.22
C ALA A 164 -29.80 24.63 -33.37
N MET A 165 -30.49 25.74 -33.11
CA MET A 165 -31.30 26.45 -34.12
C MET A 165 -30.41 27.15 -35.17
N TRP A 166 -29.24 27.66 -34.77
CA TRP A 166 -28.32 28.32 -35.71
C TRP A 166 -27.64 27.33 -36.69
N ARG A 167 -27.46 26.07 -36.27
CA ARG A 167 -26.92 25.02 -37.15
C ARG A 167 -27.92 24.42 -38.14
N LEU A 168 -29.22 24.49 -37.88
CA LEU A 168 -30.24 23.99 -38.83
C LEU A 168 -30.53 24.99 -39.96
N HIS A 169 -30.36 26.29 -39.75
CA HIS A 169 -30.51 27.30 -40.80
C HIS A 169 -29.32 27.39 -41.77
N HIS A 170 -28.24 26.66 -41.54
CA HIS A 170 -27.05 26.63 -42.42
C HIS A 170 -26.94 25.35 -43.26
N LEU A 171 -27.96 24.49 -43.21
CA LEU A 171 -28.02 23.19 -43.91
C LEU A 171 -29.23 23.07 -44.86
N PHE A 172 -29.95 24.17 -45.12
CA PHE A 172 -30.92 24.30 -46.21
C PHE A 172 -30.64 25.59 -46.99
#